data_AF-A0A845K064-F1
#
_entry.id   AF-A0A845K064-F1
#
_cell.length_a   1.000
_cell.length_b   1.000
_cell.length_c   1.000
_cell.angle_alpha   90.00
_cell.angle_beta   90.00
_cell.angle_gamma   90.00
#
_symmetry.space_group_name_H-M   'P 1'
#
loop_
_entity.id
_entity.type
_entity.pdbx_description
1 polymer ?
#
loop_
_entity_poly.entity_id
_entity_poly.type
_entity_poly.pdbx_seq_one_letter_code
_entity_poly.pdbx_strand_id
1 'polypeptide(L)'
;YLLFFFVAEPIYKKQAKADDTINNKVKFIEKYYEILNQKAYYQKKENANRSTSTSLARRFFSEKQTGLAAASLQKLIESFSSGTVTIERTKVEKAKYMEGLLAVPIEISIRSNLKNLSMFLMRIENNEKFLIIEELQSRRVNKTDPEDLQTRLVITGFIQELETQGGKKI
;
A
#
# COMPACT_ATOMS: atom_id res chain seq x y z
N TYR A 1 -35.16 -71.83 11.39
CA TYR A 1 -34.96 -70.63 10.57
C TYR A 1 -35.09 -69.30 11.34
N LEU A 2 -35.79 -69.22 12.49
CA LEU A 2 -35.96 -67.96 13.26
C LEU A 2 -34.75 -67.51 14.11
N LEU A 3 -33.91 -68.43 14.59
CA LEU A 3 -32.76 -68.11 15.45
C LEU A 3 -31.59 -67.45 14.70
N PHE A 4 -31.43 -67.73 13.40
CA PHE A 4 -30.35 -67.16 12.59
C PHE A 4 -30.56 -65.65 12.38
N PHE A 5 -31.81 -65.22 12.17
CA PHE A 5 -32.17 -63.81 12.02
C PHE A 5 -31.99 -63.03 13.33
N PHE A 6 -32.38 -63.61 14.46
CA PHE A 6 -32.36 -62.92 15.76
C PHE A 6 -30.96 -62.71 16.36
N VAL A 7 -29.95 -63.47 15.92
CA VAL A 7 -28.59 -63.40 16.47
C VAL A 7 -27.59 -62.89 15.45
N ALA A 8 -27.67 -63.31 14.17
CA ALA A 8 -26.72 -62.86 13.15
C ALA A 8 -26.97 -61.41 12.72
N GLU A 9 -28.23 -61.00 12.53
CA GLU A 9 -28.59 -59.64 12.09
C GLU A 9 -28.15 -58.54 13.09
N PRO A 10 -28.37 -58.65 14.42
CA PRO A 10 -27.91 -57.62 15.36
C PRO A 10 -26.39 -57.57 15.53
N ILE A 11 -25.68 -58.70 15.36
CA ILE A 11 -24.21 -58.74 15.41
C ILE A 11 -23.63 -58.06 14.16
N TYR A 12 -24.17 -58.37 12.97
CA TYR A 12 -23.75 -57.73 11.72
C TYR A 12 -24.03 -56.22 11.73
N LYS A 13 -25.21 -55.79 12.22
CA LYS A 13 -25.55 -54.36 12.38
C LYS A 13 -24.67 -53.65 13.40
N LYS A 14 -24.22 -54.33 14.47
CA LYS A 14 -23.26 -53.77 15.44
C LYS A 14 -21.86 -53.62 14.84
N GLN A 15 -21.42 -54.58 14.03
CA GLN A 15 -20.13 -54.52 13.33
C GLN A 15 -20.12 -53.41 12.28
N ALA A 16 -21.17 -53.33 11.45
CA ALA A 16 -21.32 -52.25 10.47
C ALA A 16 -21.35 -50.86 11.12
N LYS A 17 -22.04 -50.70 12.27
CA LYS A 17 -22.02 -49.43 13.03
C LYS A 17 -20.64 -49.10 13.60
N ALA A 18 -19.89 -50.09 14.04
CA ALA A 18 -18.53 -49.89 14.54
C ALA A 18 -17.60 -49.45 13.41
N ASP A 19 -17.68 -50.09 12.24
CA ASP A 19 -16.89 -49.76 11.05
C ASP A 19 -17.22 -48.36 10.50
N ASP A 20 -18.51 -47.97 10.46
CA ASP A 20 -18.92 -46.60 10.10
C ASP A 20 -18.37 -45.56 11.07
N THR A 21 -18.35 -45.87 12.37
CA THR A 21 -17.81 -44.96 13.39
C THR A 21 -16.30 -44.81 13.24
N ILE A 22 -15.59 -45.90 12.95
CA ILE A 22 -14.14 -45.90 12.70
C ILE A 22 -13.81 -45.10 11.42
N ASN A 23 -14.52 -45.36 10.32
CA ASN A 23 -14.35 -44.64 9.05
C ASN A 23 -14.62 -43.14 9.18
N ASN A 24 -15.65 -42.75 9.93
CA ASN A 24 -15.94 -41.34 10.18
C ASN A 24 -14.84 -40.66 11.00
N LYS A 25 -14.25 -41.36 12.00
CA LYS A 25 -13.13 -40.83 12.77
C LYS A 25 -11.85 -40.70 11.93
N VAL A 26 -11.57 -41.66 11.04
CA VAL A 26 -10.43 -41.60 10.11
C VAL A 26 -10.57 -40.41 9.16
N LYS A 27 -11.72 -40.26 8.49
CA LYS A 27 -12.00 -39.11 7.60
C LYS A 27 -11.90 -37.77 8.33
N PHE A 28 -12.33 -37.72 9.59
CA PHE A 28 -12.20 -36.52 10.41
C PHE A 28 -10.72 -36.18 10.68
N ILE A 29 -9.90 -37.16 11.05
CA ILE A 29 -8.46 -36.98 11.27
C ILE A 29 -7.75 -36.53 9.99
N GLU A 30 -8.05 -37.18 8.85
CA GLU A 30 -7.50 -36.82 7.54
C GLU A 30 -7.82 -35.36 7.18
N LYS A 31 -9.09 -34.96 7.30
CA LYS A 31 -9.53 -33.58 7.07
C LYS A 31 -8.79 -32.57 7.95
N TYR A 32 -8.55 -32.89 9.22
CA TYR A 32 -7.77 -32.02 10.12
C TYR A 32 -6.29 -31.97 9.74
N TYR A 33 -5.71 -33.08 9.32
CA TYR A 33 -4.34 -33.13 8.82
C TYR A 33 -4.15 -32.28 7.57
N GLU A 34 -5.11 -32.29 6.64
CA GLU A 34 -5.10 -31.44 5.45
C GLU A 34 -5.14 -29.95 5.82
N ILE A 35 -5.95 -29.55 6.80
CA ILE A 35 -6.02 -28.17 7.30
C ILE A 35 -4.73 -27.77 8.03
N LEU A 36 -4.19 -28.65 8.87
CA LEU A 36 -2.94 -28.42 9.61
C LEU A 36 -1.74 -28.29 8.67
N ASN A 37 -1.69 -29.09 7.59
CA ASN A 37 -0.67 -28.99 6.55
C ASN A 37 -0.71 -27.65 5.80
N GLN A 38 -1.84 -26.94 5.80
CA GLN A 38 -1.96 -25.60 5.23
C GLN A 38 -1.63 -24.47 6.21
N LYS A 39 -1.59 -24.73 7.53
CA LYS A 39 -1.30 -23.71 8.55
C LYS A 39 0.03 -23.00 8.32
N ALA A 40 1.09 -23.76 8.04
CA ALA A 40 2.42 -23.20 7.76
C ALA A 40 2.43 -22.32 6.51
N TYR A 41 1.64 -22.68 5.48
CA TYR A 41 1.47 -21.87 4.27
C TYR A 41 0.78 -20.54 4.59
N TYR A 42 -0.34 -20.55 5.31
CA TYR A 42 -1.06 -19.33 5.67
C TYR A 42 -0.27 -18.43 6.63
N GLN A 43 0.48 -18.99 7.57
CA GLN A 43 1.38 -18.22 8.44
C GLN A 43 2.49 -17.52 7.65
N LYS A 44 3.09 -18.21 6.66
CA LYS A 44 4.07 -17.59 5.75
C LYS A 44 3.42 -16.46 4.94
N LYS A 45 2.20 -16.67 4.44
CA LYS A 45 1.45 -15.67 3.68
C LYS A 45 1.06 -14.46 4.54
N GLU A 46 0.67 -14.68 5.79
CA GLU A 46 0.37 -13.62 6.75
C GLU A 46 1.62 -12.78 7.06
N ASN A 47 2.75 -13.42 7.32
CA ASN A 47 4.02 -12.73 7.55
C ASN A 47 4.47 -11.92 6.33
N ALA A 48 4.34 -12.49 5.13
CA ALA A 48 4.61 -11.79 3.87
C ALA A 48 3.68 -10.60 3.68
N ASN A 49 2.37 -10.76 3.90
CA ASN A 49 1.41 -9.67 3.81
C ASN A 49 1.71 -8.56 4.83
N ARG A 50 2.10 -8.92 6.06
CA ARG A 50 2.45 -7.94 7.10
C ARG A 50 3.70 -7.15 6.74
N SER A 51 4.73 -7.82 6.21
CA SER A 51 5.95 -7.14 5.77
C SER A 51 5.69 -6.24 4.57
N THR A 52 4.90 -6.70 3.58
CA THR A 52 4.47 -5.90 2.43
C THR A 52 3.65 -4.69 2.88
N SER A 53 2.66 -4.87 3.76
CA SER A 53 1.84 -3.78 4.29
C SER A 53 2.69 -2.73 5.02
N THR A 54 3.64 -3.17 5.87
CA THR A 54 4.56 -2.27 6.56
C THR A 54 5.46 -1.52 5.58
N SER A 55 5.97 -2.20 4.56
CA SER A 55 6.82 -1.59 3.53
C SER A 55 6.05 -0.56 2.69
N LEU A 56 4.80 -0.86 2.32
CA LEU A 56 3.93 0.07 1.60
C LEU A 56 3.55 1.27 2.46
N ALA A 57 3.17 1.05 3.72
CA ALA A 57 2.82 2.13 4.66
C ALA A 57 3.95 3.15 4.82
N ARG A 58 5.22 2.70 4.82
CA ARG A 58 6.39 3.59 4.90
C ARG A 58 6.53 4.54 3.70
N ARG A 59 5.98 4.20 2.54
CA ARG A 59 5.98 5.07 1.36
C ARG A 59 5.03 6.26 1.53
N PHE A 60 4.04 6.18 2.41
CA PHE A 60 3.12 7.28 2.67
C PHE A 60 3.65 8.20 3.78
N PHE A 61 3.06 9.39 3.88
CA PHE A 61 3.22 10.26 5.04
C PHE A 61 2.47 9.66 6.22
N SER A 62 3.11 9.66 7.39
CA SER A 62 2.60 9.06 8.63
C SER A 62 1.64 9.99 9.39
N GLU A 63 1.65 11.26 9.02
CA GLU A 63 0.86 12.33 9.60
C GLU A 63 -0.62 12.16 9.22
N LYS A 64 -1.51 12.20 10.23
CA LYS A 64 -2.95 12.13 10.00
C LYS A 64 -3.56 13.46 9.54
N GLN A 65 -2.89 14.57 9.84
CA GLN A 65 -3.38 15.91 9.50
C GLN A 65 -2.70 16.39 8.22
N THR A 66 -3.51 16.83 7.26
CA THR A 66 -3.07 17.33 5.95
C THR A 66 -2.08 18.48 6.05
N GLY A 67 -2.27 19.40 7.01
CA GLY A 67 -1.35 20.52 7.25
C GLY A 67 0.05 20.07 7.70
N LEU A 68 0.12 19.02 8.55
CA LEU A 68 1.40 18.47 8.99
C LEU A 68 2.09 17.70 7.86
N ALA A 69 1.33 16.90 7.10
CA ALA A 69 1.85 16.21 5.92
C ALA A 69 2.38 17.20 4.87
N ALA A 70 1.68 18.32 4.65
CA ALA A 70 2.12 19.38 3.77
C ALA A 70 3.46 20.00 4.23
N ALA A 71 3.60 20.29 5.52
CA ALA A 71 4.86 20.80 6.08
C ALA A 71 6.01 19.79 5.94
N SER A 72 5.75 18.51 6.19
CA SER A 72 6.73 17.44 5.98
C SER A 72 7.13 17.30 4.51
N LEU A 73 6.18 17.41 3.59
CA LEU A 73 6.45 17.41 2.14
C LEU A 73 7.27 18.64 1.73
N GLN A 74 6.94 19.84 2.23
CA GLN A 74 7.73 21.05 1.97
C GLN A 74 9.18 20.88 2.40
N LYS A 75 9.41 20.41 3.63
CA LYS A 75 10.76 20.16 4.16
C LYS A 75 11.51 19.12 3.34
N LEU A 76 10.81 18.08 2.88
CA LEU A 76 11.38 17.05 2.01
C LEU A 76 11.82 17.65 0.66
N ILE A 77 10.97 18.44 0.01
CA ILE A 77 11.28 19.11 -1.25
C ILE A 77 12.41 20.13 -1.10
N GLU A 78 12.43 20.90 -0.01
CA GLU A 78 13.54 21.80 0.31
C GLU A 78 14.86 21.04 0.41
N SER A 79 14.86 19.86 1.04
CA SER A 79 16.05 19.02 1.12
C SER A 79 16.58 18.57 -0.25
N PHE A 80 15.68 18.32 -1.22
CA PHE A 80 16.07 17.99 -2.58
C PHE A 80 16.63 19.17 -3.35
N SER A 81 16.17 20.39 -3.05
CA SER A 81 16.61 21.61 -3.72
C SER A 81 18.05 21.99 -3.42
N SER A 82 18.57 21.58 -2.25
CA SER A 82 19.91 21.92 -1.78
C SER A 82 20.99 21.60 -2.82
N GLY A 83 21.76 22.63 -3.19
CA GLY A 83 22.84 22.55 -4.18
C GLY A 83 22.39 22.34 -5.64
N THR A 84 21.09 22.44 -5.95
CA THR A 84 20.58 22.25 -7.32
C THR A 84 19.73 23.43 -7.77
N VAL A 85 18.59 23.68 -7.12
CA VAL A 85 17.61 24.67 -7.57
C VAL A 85 17.32 25.67 -6.45
N THR A 86 16.90 26.88 -6.82
CA THR A 86 16.42 27.87 -5.85
C THR A 86 14.90 27.87 -5.87
N ILE A 87 14.28 27.59 -4.72
CA ILE A 87 12.83 27.70 -4.56
C ILE A 87 12.48 29.17 -4.30
N GLU A 88 11.76 29.80 -5.23
CA GLU A 88 11.31 31.20 -5.12
C GLU A 88 10.00 31.31 -4.33
N ARG A 89 9.11 30.32 -4.48
CA ARG A 89 7.80 30.33 -3.84
C ARG A 89 7.33 28.91 -3.58
N THR A 90 6.66 28.73 -2.45
CA THR A 90 5.95 27.50 -2.10
C THR A 90 4.53 27.85 -1.68
N LYS A 91 3.55 27.07 -2.13
CA LYS A 91 2.14 27.21 -1.77
C LYS A 91 1.57 25.82 -1.50
N VAL A 92 0.92 25.66 -0.34
CA VAL A 92 0.16 24.45 -0.04
C VAL A 92 -1.20 24.55 -0.70
N GLU A 93 -1.54 23.56 -1.52
CA GLU A 93 -2.85 23.48 -2.15
C GLU A 93 -3.84 22.72 -1.26
N LYS A 94 -5.13 22.79 -1.60
CA LYS A 94 -6.15 22.05 -0.85
C LYS A 94 -5.96 20.55 -1.06
N ALA A 95 -5.97 19.79 0.03
CA ALA A 95 -5.95 18.34 -0.03
C ALA A 95 -7.18 17.81 -0.79
N LYS A 96 -6.98 16.73 -1.54
CA LYS A 96 -8.00 16.10 -2.39
C LYS A 96 -7.84 14.60 -2.35
N TYR A 97 -8.90 13.86 -2.63
CA TYR A 97 -8.79 12.42 -2.86
C TYR A 97 -8.38 12.15 -4.31
N MET A 98 -7.41 11.25 -4.51
CA MET A 98 -7.01 10.73 -5.81
C MET A 98 -6.91 9.21 -5.71
N GLU A 99 -7.65 8.49 -6.55
CA GLU A 99 -7.71 7.01 -6.53
C GLU A 99 -7.98 6.45 -5.11
N GLY A 100 -8.85 7.14 -4.37
CA GLY A 100 -9.20 6.79 -2.99
C GLY A 100 -8.13 7.12 -1.95
N LEU A 101 -6.98 7.72 -2.29
CA LEU A 101 -5.96 8.14 -1.33
C LEU A 101 -6.05 9.64 -1.04
N LEU A 102 -5.85 10.03 0.22
CA LEU A 102 -5.76 11.44 0.60
C LEU A 102 -4.44 12.05 0.11
N ALA A 103 -4.54 12.91 -0.88
CA ALA A 103 -3.44 13.56 -1.56
C ALA A 103 -3.24 15.00 -1.06
N VAL A 104 -1.98 15.36 -0.86
CA VAL A 104 -1.54 16.65 -0.33
C VAL A 104 -0.63 17.32 -1.36
N PRO A 105 -1.21 18.12 -2.29
CA PRO A 105 -0.47 18.85 -3.30
C PRO A 105 0.24 20.08 -2.71
N ILE A 106 1.47 20.30 -3.14
CA ILE A 106 2.18 21.56 -2.97
C ILE A 106 2.65 22.08 -4.32
N GLU A 107 2.48 23.38 -4.51
CA GLU A 107 2.98 24.08 -5.68
C GLU A 107 4.28 24.80 -5.33
N ILE A 108 5.30 24.62 -6.16
CA ILE A 108 6.57 25.34 -6.05
C ILE A 108 6.91 26.07 -7.33
N SER A 109 7.52 27.23 -7.19
CA SER A 109 8.20 27.95 -8.28
C SER A 109 9.69 27.91 -8.02
N ILE A 110 10.45 27.43 -8.99
CA ILE A 110 11.90 27.26 -8.88
C ILE A 110 12.63 27.97 -10.03
N ARG A 111 13.84 28.42 -9.72
CA ARG A 111 14.81 28.96 -10.69
C ARG A 111 16.02 28.03 -10.76
N SER A 112 16.42 27.67 -11.98
CA SER A 112 17.54 26.76 -12.21
C SER A 112 17.90 26.67 -13.69
N ASN A 113 19.04 26.06 -14.00
CA ASN A 113 19.30 25.56 -15.35
C ASN A 113 18.75 24.14 -15.57
N LEU A 114 18.73 23.71 -16.84
CA LEU A 114 18.17 22.40 -17.22
C LEU A 114 18.84 21.22 -16.50
N LYS A 115 20.16 21.27 -16.32
CA LYS A 115 20.92 20.21 -15.64
C LYS A 115 20.46 20.08 -14.18
N ASN A 116 20.36 21.20 -13.47
CA ASN A 116 19.95 21.22 -12.08
C ASN A 116 18.47 20.86 -11.90
N LEU A 117 17.61 21.31 -12.81
CA LEU A 117 16.21 20.89 -12.85
C LEU A 117 16.09 19.37 -13.00
N SER A 118 16.83 18.77 -13.93
CA SER A 118 16.85 17.32 -14.13
C SER A 118 17.32 16.57 -12.87
N MET A 119 18.40 17.03 -12.23
CA MET A 119 18.88 16.44 -10.97
C MET A 119 17.85 16.55 -9.85
N PHE A 120 17.13 17.68 -9.76
CA PHE A 120 16.08 17.88 -8.77
C PHE A 120 14.88 16.95 -8.98
N LEU A 121 14.40 16.83 -10.22
CA LEU A 121 13.32 15.90 -10.58
C LEU A 121 13.72 14.45 -10.28
N MET A 122 14.95 14.06 -10.62
CA MET A 122 15.47 12.72 -10.32
C MET A 122 15.52 12.42 -8.81
N ARG A 123 15.79 13.42 -7.96
CA ARG A 123 15.75 13.25 -6.49
C ARG A 123 14.32 13.03 -5.97
N ILE A 124 13.33 13.70 -6.58
CA ILE A 124 11.91 13.52 -6.25
C ILE A 124 11.46 12.11 -6.66
N GLU A 125 11.74 11.70 -7.90
CA GLU A 125 11.29 10.42 -8.45
C GLU A 125 11.91 9.19 -7.75
N ASN A 126 13.15 9.30 -7.26
CA ASN A 126 13.85 8.21 -6.59
C ASN A 126 13.65 8.21 -5.07
N ASN A 127 12.78 9.06 -4.52
CA ASN A 127 12.53 9.06 -3.09
C ASN A 127 11.73 7.83 -2.65
N GLU A 128 11.92 7.41 -1.38
CA GLU A 128 11.15 6.29 -0.80
C GLU A 128 9.66 6.63 -0.61
N LYS A 129 9.34 7.92 -0.47
CA LYS A 129 7.97 8.39 -0.35
C LYS A 129 7.29 8.33 -1.71
N PHE A 130 6.01 7.97 -1.69
CA PHE A 130 5.19 7.99 -2.87
C PHE A 130 4.84 9.45 -3.20
N LEU A 131 5.57 9.98 -4.18
CA LEU A 131 5.44 11.34 -4.68
C LEU A 131 5.09 11.29 -6.16
N ILE A 132 4.23 12.21 -6.61
CA ILE A 132 3.95 12.41 -8.04
C ILE A 132 4.14 13.88 -8.41
N ILE A 133 4.49 14.13 -9.66
CA ILE A 133 4.50 15.45 -10.26
C ILE A 133 3.24 15.53 -11.13
N GLU A 134 2.23 16.25 -10.64
CA GLU A 134 0.96 16.40 -11.34
C GLU A 134 1.07 17.37 -12.52
N GLU A 135 1.87 18.42 -12.34
CA GLU A 135 2.03 19.47 -13.34
C GLU A 135 3.48 19.96 -13.34
N LEU A 136 4.01 20.17 -14.55
CA LEU A 136 5.32 20.78 -14.79
C LEU A 136 5.19 21.80 -15.92
N GLN A 137 5.48 23.06 -15.63
CA GLN A 137 5.54 24.12 -16.61
C GLN A 137 6.90 24.82 -16.49
N SER A 138 7.70 24.79 -17.55
CA SER A 138 9.01 25.46 -17.57
C SER A 138 9.06 26.52 -18.65
N ARG A 139 9.63 27.67 -18.32
CA ARG A 139 9.85 28.77 -19.26
C ARG A 139 11.22 29.38 -19.04
N ARG A 140 11.82 29.86 -20.13
CA ARG A 140 13.05 30.64 -20.06
C ARG A 140 12.76 32.03 -19.51
N VAL A 141 13.62 32.54 -18.63
CA VAL A 141 13.43 33.87 -18.03
C VAL A 141 14.00 34.99 -18.89
N ASN A 142 15.14 34.75 -19.57
CA ASN A 142 15.82 35.76 -20.36
C ASN A 142 16.13 35.27 -21.78
N LYS A 143 16.05 36.14 -22.80
CA LYS A 143 16.45 35.78 -24.18
C LYS A 143 17.97 35.72 -24.34
N THR A 144 18.71 36.44 -23.51
CA THR A 144 20.17 36.63 -23.63
C THR A 144 20.97 35.51 -22.96
N ASP A 145 20.46 34.95 -21.85
CA ASP A 145 21.01 33.75 -21.21
C ASP A 145 20.00 32.61 -21.33
N PRO A 146 20.20 31.68 -22.28
CA PRO A 146 19.25 30.61 -22.56
C PRO A 146 19.18 29.54 -21.46
N GLU A 147 20.11 29.55 -20.50
CA GLU A 147 20.22 28.51 -19.48
C GLU A 147 19.33 28.75 -18.26
N ASP A 148 18.87 29.97 -17.98
CA ASP A 148 18.03 30.25 -16.80
C ASP A 148 16.55 29.95 -17.06
N LEU A 149 16.04 28.95 -16.34
CA LEU A 149 14.67 28.46 -16.41
C LEU A 149 13.92 28.80 -15.12
N GLN A 150 12.71 29.34 -15.29
CA GLN A 150 11.70 29.39 -14.25
C GLN A 150 10.72 28.25 -14.47
N THR A 151 10.61 27.37 -13.48
CA THR A 151 9.74 26.19 -13.55
C THR A 151 8.73 26.21 -12.42
N ARG A 152 7.47 25.96 -12.75
CA ARG A 152 6.38 25.73 -11.80
C ARG A 152 6.08 24.25 -11.76
N LEU A 153 6.01 23.69 -10.55
CA LEU A 153 5.75 22.28 -10.31
C LEU A 153 4.61 22.15 -9.32
N VAL A 154 3.70 21.20 -9.56
CA VAL A 154 2.76 20.71 -8.56
C VAL A 154 3.19 19.32 -8.16
N ILE A 155 3.70 19.19 -6.94
CA ILE A 155 4.21 17.94 -6.37
C ILE A 155 3.25 17.47 -5.31
N THR A 156 2.86 16.20 -5.38
CA THR A 156 1.84 15.66 -4.50
C THR A 156 2.36 14.47 -3.73
N GLY A 157 2.23 14.55 -2.40
CA GLY A 157 2.44 13.46 -1.47
C GLY A 157 1.13 12.86 -0.99
N PHE A 158 1.17 11.63 -0.49
CA PHE A 158 -0.02 10.90 -0.07
C PHE A 158 0.04 10.49 1.40
N ILE A 159 -1.10 10.61 2.07
CA ILE A 159 -1.33 10.04 3.40
C ILE A 159 -2.05 8.70 3.20
N GLN A 160 -1.74 7.71 4.03
CA GLN A 160 -2.42 6.40 4.03
C GLN A 160 -3.84 6.50 4.65
N GLU A 161 -4.64 7.46 4.19
CA GLU A 161 -6.05 7.58 4.52
C GLU A 161 -6.85 7.31 3.25
N LEU A 162 -7.59 6.20 3.26
CA LEU A 162 -8.44 5.82 2.15
C LEU A 162 -9.81 6.48 2.29
N GLU A 163 -10.37 6.96 1.18
CA GLU A 163 -11.75 7.39 1.13
C GLU A 163 -12.64 6.22 1.59
N THR A 164 -13.38 6.43 2.68
CA THR A 164 -14.39 5.47 3.08
C THR A 164 -15.55 5.62 2.11
N GLN A 165 -15.60 4.75 1.08
CA GLN A 165 -16.82 4.61 0.30
C GLN A 165 -17.97 4.37 1.27
N GLY A 166 -18.99 5.23 1.18
CA GLY A 166 -20.06 5.44 2.15
C GLY A 166 -20.31 4.29 3.14
N GLY A 167 -20.10 4.58 4.41
CA GLY A 167 -20.50 3.84 5.60
C GLY A 167 -21.04 2.42 5.42
N LYS A 168 -20.19 1.43 5.65
CA LYS A 168 -20.47 0.33 6.59
C LYS A 168 -19.15 -0.38 6.90
N LYS A 169 -18.80 -0.39 8.19
CA LYS A 169 -17.85 -1.35 8.74
C LYS A 169 -18.41 -2.75 8.45
N ILE A 170 -17.62 -3.58 7.78
CA ILE A 170 -17.79 -5.03 7.78
C ILE A 170 -17.10 -5.55 9.04
#